data_AF-A0A821UAJ6-F1
#
_entry.id   AF-A0A821UAJ6-F1
#
_cell.length_a   1.000
_cell.length_b   1.000
_cell.length_c   1.000
_cell.angle_alpha   90.00
_cell.angle_beta   90.00
_cell.angle_gamma   90.00
#
_symmetry.space_group_name_H-M   'P 1'
#
loop_
_entity.id
_entity.type
_entity.pdbx_description
1 polymer ?
#
loop_
_entity_poly.entity_id
_entity_poly.type
_entity_poly.pdbx_seq_one_letter_code
_entity_poly.pdbx_strand_id
1 'polypeptide(L)'
;MYPEAETEASFSFPQEGPREYRAEGECTVGGAHAFILRISRVFGLAPLRFEARGESWAVRVSPAASLYSYILVTVLVAGTVCGLCAEVRAGTAASPRMASQTAQLVSACDVLVVTLTAAAAVYHAPERMRIIIAFMDTVADVDESIGAHFSRSRERRVSGVMLAILVFFTLLVADDFCFYALQAKKIDRHWEVVRNYCGFYLLWFVVIVLELQFAFTALSVRARFRALNDALALTADHLCRPERGGGCGQLAVPAGEALERLAVLQGALCEALHRLDAAYGLPLALLLISTLMHLIVTPYFFIMEIIVSVHRIHFLVLQFLWCATHVLRILVVVEPCHYTITEGRRTAELVCRLLRAASSGRGSMLGGRLDLFSRQLSLQSVCYSPMGFCTLGRPLVASIFGAVTTYLVILIQFQRYDA
;
A
#
# COMPACT_ATOMS: atom_id res chain seq x y z
N MET A 1 14.51 15.62 32.96
CA MET A 1 14.27 14.24 33.42
C MET A 1 12.96 14.25 34.19
N TYR A 2 11.85 14.09 33.49
CA TYR A 2 10.50 13.96 34.05
C TYR A 2 10.03 12.54 33.72
N PRO A 3 9.43 11.80 34.66
CA PRO A 3 9.00 10.44 34.39
C PRO A 3 7.73 10.47 33.51
N GLU A 4 7.78 9.77 32.37
CA GLU A 4 6.59 9.42 31.61
C GLU A 4 5.76 8.44 32.46
N ALA A 5 4.52 8.81 32.75
CA ALA A 5 3.55 7.93 33.38
C ALA A 5 3.20 6.81 32.39
N GLU A 6 3.54 5.57 32.76
CA GLU A 6 3.04 4.37 32.10
C GLU A 6 1.51 4.38 32.17
N THR A 7 0.87 4.54 31.01
CA THR A 7 -0.58 4.43 30.90
C THR A 7 -0.91 2.94 30.89
N GLU A 8 -1.43 2.42 32.00
CA GLU A 8 -1.92 1.05 32.12
C GLU A 8 -3.00 0.79 31.04
N ALA A 9 -2.72 -0.15 30.14
CA ALA A 9 -3.67 -0.57 29.12
C ALA A 9 -4.70 -1.53 29.73
N SER A 10 -5.83 -1.02 30.22
CA SER A 10 -6.99 -1.83 30.58
C SER A 10 -7.79 -2.19 29.32
N PHE A 11 -7.95 -3.49 29.05
CA PHE A 11 -8.77 -3.98 27.94
C PHE A 11 -10.22 -4.16 28.39
N SER A 12 -11.09 -3.21 28.06
CA SER A 12 -12.52 -3.27 28.37
C SER A 12 -13.35 -3.35 27.08
N PHE A 13 -14.17 -4.39 26.97
CA PHE A 13 -15.21 -4.46 25.93
C PHE A 13 -16.29 -3.40 26.25
N PRO A 14 -16.70 -2.55 25.29
CA PRO A 14 -17.81 -1.63 25.52
C PRO A 14 -19.14 -2.38 25.71
N GLN A 15 -20.04 -1.84 26.55
CA GLN A 15 -21.44 -2.27 26.59
C GLN A 15 -22.17 -1.74 25.35
N GLU A 16 -23.01 -2.57 24.71
CA GLU A 16 -23.82 -2.20 23.54
C GLU A 16 -24.74 -1.00 23.86
N GLY A 17 -24.34 0.18 23.40
CA GLY A 17 -25.19 1.36 23.35
C GLY A 17 -26.11 1.36 22.11
N PRO A 18 -27.09 2.29 22.04
CA PRO A 18 -27.98 2.37 20.88
C PRO A 18 -27.17 2.68 19.62
N ARG A 19 -27.22 1.78 18.62
CA ARG A 19 -26.58 2.00 17.31
C ARG A 19 -27.25 3.19 16.62
N GLU A 20 -26.48 4.25 16.37
CA GLU A 20 -26.89 5.36 15.52
C GLU A 20 -27.15 4.81 14.10
N TYR A 21 -28.31 5.11 13.51
CA TYR A 21 -28.74 4.56 12.21
C TYR A 21 -27.80 5.07 11.09
N ARG A 22 -26.83 4.24 10.66
CA ARG A 22 -25.98 4.51 9.48
C ARG A 22 -26.78 4.22 8.21
N ALA A 23 -26.81 5.17 7.28
CA ALA A 23 -27.33 4.92 5.94
C ALA A 23 -26.40 3.96 5.19
N GLU A 24 -26.96 3.00 4.44
CA GLU A 24 -26.18 2.01 3.68
C GLU A 24 -25.13 2.69 2.78
N GLY A 25 -23.86 2.27 2.91
CA GLY A 25 -22.75 2.77 2.09
C GLY A 25 -22.11 4.08 2.56
N GLU A 26 -22.29 4.48 3.82
CA GLU A 26 -21.63 5.63 4.44
C GLU A 26 -20.73 5.19 5.61
N CYS A 27 -19.46 5.61 5.60
CA CYS A 27 -18.51 5.35 6.69
C CYS A 27 -17.95 6.68 7.22
N THR A 28 -17.67 6.76 8.53
CA THR A 28 -17.02 7.92 9.13
C THR A 28 -15.52 7.70 9.20
N VAL A 29 -14.76 8.70 8.73
CA VAL A 29 -13.32 8.60 8.56
C VAL A 29 -12.62 9.76 9.26
N GLY A 30 -11.66 9.44 10.14
CA GLY A 30 -10.85 10.42 10.88
C GLY A 30 -9.37 10.41 10.47
N GLY A 31 -8.65 11.43 10.92
CA GLY A 31 -7.19 11.46 10.97
C GLY A 31 -6.48 11.14 9.65
N ALA A 32 -5.58 10.15 9.70
CA ALA A 32 -4.72 9.78 8.57
C ALA A 32 -5.48 9.17 7.38
N HIS A 33 -6.58 8.44 7.64
CA HIS A 33 -7.41 7.88 6.58
C HIS A 33 -8.15 8.98 5.80
N ALA A 34 -8.65 10.00 6.49
CA ALA A 34 -9.30 11.13 5.82
C ALA A 34 -8.29 11.92 4.97
N PHE A 35 -7.07 12.10 5.48
CA PHE A 35 -5.99 12.78 4.76
C PHE A 35 -5.65 12.07 3.44
N ILE A 36 -5.40 10.75 3.47
CA ILE A 36 -5.04 10.01 2.26
C ILE A 36 -6.17 9.99 1.24
N LEU A 37 -7.43 9.78 1.67
CA LEU A 37 -8.57 9.76 0.76
C LEU A 37 -8.81 11.12 0.09
N ARG A 38 -8.50 12.23 0.76
CA ARG A 38 -8.58 13.57 0.19
C ARG A 38 -7.54 13.80 -0.89
N ILE A 39 -6.30 13.38 -0.66
CA ILE A 39 -5.24 13.45 -1.67
C ILE A 39 -5.60 12.55 -2.84
N SER A 40 -6.04 11.31 -2.58
CA SER A 40 -6.51 10.38 -3.61
C SER A 40 -7.66 10.94 -4.43
N ARG A 41 -8.54 11.79 -3.86
CA ARG A 41 -9.64 12.43 -4.61
C ARG A 41 -9.12 13.40 -5.67
N VAL A 42 -8.07 14.17 -5.37
CA VAL A 42 -7.48 15.12 -6.33
C VAL A 42 -6.99 14.39 -7.59
N PHE A 43 -6.35 13.24 -7.41
CA PHE A 43 -5.82 12.39 -8.49
C PHE A 43 -6.84 11.40 -9.07
N GLY A 44 -8.12 11.51 -8.70
CA GLY A 44 -9.20 10.67 -9.24
C GLY A 44 -9.29 9.24 -8.66
N LEU A 45 -8.41 8.85 -7.74
CA LEU A 45 -8.36 7.53 -7.12
C LEU A 45 -9.39 7.30 -6.01
N ALA A 46 -10.02 8.37 -5.53
CA ALA A 46 -11.05 8.33 -4.51
C ALA A 46 -12.25 9.22 -4.91
N PRO A 47 -13.18 8.70 -5.74
CA PRO A 47 -14.37 9.42 -6.19
C PRO A 47 -15.41 9.52 -5.06
N LEU A 48 -15.03 10.23 -4.00
CA LEU A 48 -15.72 10.32 -2.73
C LEU A 48 -16.29 11.71 -2.50
N ARG A 49 -17.50 11.75 -1.95
CA ARG A 49 -18.07 12.93 -1.32
C ARG A 49 -17.73 12.89 0.17
N PHE A 50 -17.25 14.03 0.67
CA PHE A 50 -16.88 14.23 2.06
C PHE A 50 -17.87 15.20 2.69
N GLU A 51 -18.53 14.78 3.76
CA GLU A 51 -19.43 15.61 4.55
C GLU A 51 -18.88 15.74 5.98
N ALA A 52 -18.76 16.97 6.47
CA ALA A 52 -18.17 17.20 7.80
C ALA A 52 -19.16 16.79 8.89
N ARG A 53 -18.73 15.91 9.80
CA ARG A 53 -19.46 15.54 11.02
C ARG A 53 -18.53 15.77 12.23
N GLY A 54 -18.44 17.03 12.68
CA GLY A 54 -17.56 17.41 13.79
C GLY A 54 -16.08 17.22 13.46
N GLU A 55 -15.38 16.37 14.23
CA GLU A 55 -13.96 16.04 13.97
C GLU A 55 -13.76 14.93 12.91
N SER A 56 -14.82 14.25 12.49
CA SER A 56 -14.76 13.16 11.50
C SER A 56 -15.47 13.53 10.20
N TRP A 57 -15.21 12.75 9.14
CA TRP A 57 -15.77 12.96 7.81
C TRP A 57 -16.64 11.78 7.42
N ALA A 58 -17.91 12.02 7.11
CA ALA A 58 -18.74 11.03 6.45
C ALA A 58 -18.34 10.92 4.97
N VAL A 59 -18.15 9.69 4.52
CA VAL A 59 -17.61 9.38 3.19
C VAL A 59 -18.55 8.44 2.45
N ARG A 60 -18.92 8.83 1.22
CA ARG A 60 -19.72 8.02 0.29
C ARG A 60 -19.23 8.18 -1.14
N VAL A 61 -19.33 7.12 -1.96
CA VAL A 61 -19.02 7.19 -3.39
C VAL A 61 -19.99 8.13 -4.10
N SER A 62 -19.46 9.06 -4.91
CA SER A 62 -20.26 10.07 -5.60
C SER A 62 -20.20 9.90 -7.12
N PRO A 63 -21.34 9.80 -7.82
CA PRO A 63 -21.36 9.70 -9.29
C PRO A 63 -20.67 10.88 -9.99
N ALA A 64 -20.84 12.10 -9.47
CA ALA A 64 -20.18 13.29 -10.01
C ALA A 64 -18.66 13.25 -9.84
N ALA A 65 -18.18 12.76 -8.69
CA ALA A 65 -16.75 12.57 -8.47
C ALA A 65 -16.18 11.44 -9.35
N SER A 66 -16.94 10.37 -9.58
CA SER A 66 -16.55 9.30 -10.52
C SER A 66 -16.43 9.82 -11.95
N LEU A 67 -17.38 10.64 -12.41
CA LEU A 67 -17.32 11.26 -13.73
C LEU A 67 -16.08 12.15 -13.87
N TYR A 68 -15.79 12.98 -12.86
CA TYR A 68 -14.55 13.76 -12.82
C TYR A 68 -13.30 12.87 -12.93
N SER A 69 -13.21 11.80 -12.13
CA SER A 69 -12.10 10.85 -12.16
C SER A 69 -11.90 10.22 -13.55
N TYR A 70 -12.98 9.81 -14.21
CA TYR A 70 -12.93 9.21 -15.54
C TYR A 70 -12.47 10.21 -16.60
N ILE A 71 -13.00 11.44 -16.58
CA ILE A 71 -12.57 12.49 -17.50
C ILE A 71 -11.09 12.81 -17.28
N LEU A 72 -10.66 12.98 -16.02
CA LEU A 72 -9.28 13.28 -15.68
C LEU A 72 -8.31 12.23 -16.23
N VAL A 73 -8.52 10.95 -15.93
CA VAL A 73 -7.60 9.89 -16.39
C VAL A 73 -7.64 9.72 -17.91
N THR A 74 -8.81 9.87 -18.55
CA THR A 74 -8.94 9.76 -20.01
C THR A 74 -8.13 10.86 -20.70
N VAL A 75 -8.25 12.11 -20.22
CA VAL A 75 -7.51 13.24 -20.77
C VAL A 75 -6.01 13.09 -20.55
N LEU A 76 -5.58 12.68 -19.35
CA LEU A 76 -4.17 12.45 -19.05
C LEU A 76 -3.56 11.32 -19.89
N VAL A 77 -4.27 10.20 -20.05
CA VAL A 77 -3.82 9.08 -20.87
C VAL A 77 -3.77 9.48 -22.35
N ALA A 78 -4.82 10.10 -22.88
CA ALA A 78 -4.85 10.56 -24.27
C ALA A 78 -3.73 11.56 -24.56
N GLY A 79 -3.56 12.57 -23.69
CA GLY A 79 -2.49 13.56 -23.80
C GLY A 79 -1.10 12.92 -23.77
N THR A 80 -0.89 11.95 -22.87
CA THR A 80 0.38 11.23 -22.75
C THR A 80 0.69 10.36 -23.97
N VAL A 81 -0.30 9.63 -24.48
CA VAL A 81 -0.14 8.82 -25.70
C VAL A 81 0.12 9.72 -26.91
N CYS A 82 -0.61 10.82 -27.06
CA CYS A 82 -0.36 11.80 -28.12
C CYS A 82 1.04 12.42 -28.00
N GLY A 83 1.49 12.75 -26.79
CA GLY A 83 2.84 13.24 -26.51
C GLY A 83 3.92 12.25 -26.90
N LEU A 84 3.75 10.96 -26.54
CA LEU A 84 4.65 9.89 -26.94
C LEU A 84 4.70 9.75 -28.47
N CYS A 85 3.56 9.74 -29.16
CA CYS A 85 3.53 9.69 -30.63
C CYS A 85 4.22 10.89 -31.27
N ALA A 86 4.10 12.08 -30.68
CA ALA A 86 4.79 13.28 -31.16
C ALA A 86 6.31 13.17 -31.01
N GLU A 87 6.79 12.69 -29.85
CA GLU A 87 8.23 12.46 -29.61
C GLU A 87 8.80 11.37 -30.53
N VAL A 88 8.07 10.27 -30.72
CA VAL A 88 8.48 9.19 -31.63
C VAL A 88 8.61 9.69 -33.08
N ARG A 89 7.67 10.54 -33.53
CA ARG A 89 7.73 11.14 -34.88
C ARG A 89 8.84 12.18 -35.02
N ALA A 90 9.20 12.89 -33.96
CA ALA A 90 10.28 13.87 -33.98
C ALA A 90 11.66 13.23 -34.19
N GLY A 91 11.79 11.93 -33.90
CA GLY A 91 13.02 11.16 -34.10
C GLY A 91 14.02 11.30 -32.96
N THR A 92 14.99 10.39 -32.92
CA THR A 92 15.95 10.25 -31.81
C THR A 92 16.89 11.44 -31.65
N ALA A 93 17.24 12.11 -32.74
CA ALA A 93 18.11 13.29 -32.70
C ALA A 93 17.48 14.51 -32.03
N ALA A 94 16.14 14.61 -32.05
CA ALA A 94 15.40 15.75 -31.54
C ALA A 94 14.84 15.54 -30.13
N SER A 95 14.87 14.31 -29.59
CA SER A 95 14.28 13.97 -28.29
C SER A 95 15.36 13.79 -27.21
N PRO A 96 15.43 14.68 -26.19
CA PRO A 96 16.42 14.55 -25.11
C PRO A 96 16.28 13.26 -24.29
N ARG A 97 15.07 12.70 -24.18
CA ARG A 97 14.78 11.48 -23.41
C ARG A 97 14.87 10.22 -24.28
N MET A 98 14.60 10.31 -25.59
CA MET A 98 14.62 9.19 -26.53
C MET A 98 15.79 9.29 -27.52
N ALA A 99 17.00 9.55 -27.02
CA ALA A 99 18.18 9.84 -27.85
C ALA A 99 18.71 8.63 -28.67
N SER A 100 18.27 7.41 -28.36
CA SER A 100 18.63 6.18 -29.07
C SER A 100 17.41 5.28 -29.30
N GLN A 101 17.51 4.32 -30.21
CA GLN A 101 16.42 3.35 -30.45
C GLN A 101 16.09 2.54 -29.19
N THR A 102 17.11 2.14 -28.42
CA THR A 102 16.92 1.46 -27.13
C THR A 102 16.20 2.36 -26.13
N ALA A 103 16.64 3.62 -25.98
CA ALA A 103 15.99 4.57 -25.07
C ALA A 103 14.55 4.89 -25.50
N GLN A 104 14.29 4.90 -26.82
CA GLN A 104 12.97 5.11 -27.38
C GLN A 104 12.01 3.95 -27.04
N LEU A 105 12.45 2.71 -27.28
CA LEU A 105 11.67 1.51 -26.94
C LEU A 105 11.37 1.45 -25.45
N VAL A 106 12.40 1.66 -24.62
CA VAL A 106 12.27 1.62 -23.17
C VAL A 106 11.34 2.72 -22.66
N SER A 107 11.45 3.94 -23.17
CA SER A 107 10.56 5.04 -22.82
C SER A 107 9.11 4.79 -23.26
N ALA A 108 8.90 4.15 -24.40
CA ALA A 108 7.56 3.78 -24.86
C ALA A 108 6.93 2.71 -23.94
N CYS A 109 7.69 1.70 -23.54
CA CYS A 109 7.26 0.69 -22.57
C CYS A 109 6.92 1.31 -21.21
N ASP A 110 7.75 2.26 -20.74
CA ASP A 110 7.53 3.01 -19.51
C ASP A 110 6.21 3.79 -19.54
N VAL A 111 6.03 4.61 -20.59
CA VAL A 111 4.79 5.37 -20.78
C VAL A 111 3.58 4.44 -20.85
N LEU A 112 3.69 3.31 -21.55
CA LEU A 112 2.60 2.33 -21.66
C LEU A 112 2.25 1.71 -20.30
N VAL A 113 3.24 1.25 -19.53
CA VAL A 113 2.95 0.61 -18.24
C VAL A 113 2.37 1.61 -17.22
N VAL A 114 2.86 2.85 -17.21
CA VAL A 114 2.35 3.92 -16.33
C VAL A 114 0.92 4.30 -16.71
N THR A 115 0.64 4.49 -18.00
CA THR A 115 -0.72 4.81 -18.48
C THR A 115 -1.72 3.69 -18.20
N LEU A 116 -1.34 2.43 -18.42
CA LEU A 116 -2.17 1.27 -18.09
C LEU A 116 -2.44 1.16 -16.59
N THR A 117 -1.41 1.36 -15.76
CA THR A 117 -1.54 1.30 -14.30
C THR A 117 -2.49 2.37 -13.79
N ALA A 118 -2.30 3.63 -14.22
CA ALA A 118 -3.15 4.75 -13.82
C ALA A 118 -4.59 4.58 -14.32
N ALA A 119 -4.78 4.13 -15.56
CA ALA A 119 -6.09 3.83 -16.11
C ALA A 119 -6.82 2.75 -15.29
N ALA A 120 -6.20 1.58 -15.08
CA ALA A 120 -6.78 0.50 -14.29
C ALA A 120 -7.12 0.96 -12.86
N ALA A 121 -6.25 1.76 -12.25
CA ALA A 121 -6.44 2.27 -10.89
C ALA A 121 -7.60 3.27 -10.77
N VAL A 122 -7.77 4.17 -11.74
CA VAL A 122 -8.82 5.20 -11.69
C VAL A 122 -10.17 4.65 -12.17
N TYR A 123 -10.20 3.82 -13.22
CA TYR A 123 -11.45 3.23 -13.71
C TYR A 123 -12.10 2.30 -12.68
N HIS A 124 -11.30 1.49 -11.97
CA HIS A 124 -11.78 0.64 -10.89
C HIS A 124 -11.93 1.37 -9.54
N ALA A 125 -11.67 2.68 -9.47
CA ALA A 125 -11.70 3.43 -8.21
C ALA A 125 -13.06 3.38 -7.48
N PRO A 126 -14.24 3.51 -8.14
CA PRO A 126 -15.52 3.45 -7.43
C PRO A 126 -15.79 2.10 -6.76
N GLU A 127 -15.52 1.00 -7.45
CA GLU A 127 -15.70 -0.35 -6.90
C GLU A 127 -14.72 -0.58 -5.74
N ARG A 128 -13.43 -0.30 -5.96
CA ARG A 128 -12.41 -0.38 -4.91
C ARG A 128 -12.80 0.45 -3.70
N MET A 129 -13.35 1.65 -3.90
CA MET A 129 -13.70 2.53 -2.79
C MET A 129 -14.91 2.02 -1.99
N ARG A 130 -15.88 1.35 -2.61
CA ARG A 130 -16.96 0.67 -1.86
C ARG A 130 -16.41 -0.41 -0.96
N ILE A 131 -15.44 -1.19 -1.45
CA ILE A 131 -14.77 -2.23 -0.68
C ILE A 131 -13.97 -1.63 0.47
N ILE A 132 -13.24 -0.53 0.24
CA ILE A 132 -12.52 0.19 1.29
C ILE A 132 -13.49 0.74 2.34
N ILE A 133 -14.62 1.35 1.94
CA ILE A 133 -15.64 1.84 2.89
C ILE A 133 -16.19 0.70 3.75
N ALA A 134 -16.56 -0.43 3.14
CA ALA A 134 -17.05 -1.60 3.86
C ALA A 134 -15.98 -2.19 4.81
N PHE A 135 -14.72 -2.22 4.37
CA PHE A 135 -13.59 -2.60 5.19
C PHE A 135 -13.42 -1.65 6.39
N MET A 136 -13.50 -0.34 6.17
CA MET A 136 -13.39 0.65 7.23
C MET A 136 -14.51 0.53 8.25
N ASP A 137 -15.72 0.16 7.82
CA ASP A 137 -16.86 -0.13 8.69
C ASP A 137 -16.59 -1.36 9.56
N THR A 138 -16.15 -2.46 8.95
CA THR A 138 -15.72 -3.69 9.67
C THR A 138 -14.60 -3.40 10.66
N VAL A 139 -13.65 -2.55 10.28
CA VAL A 139 -12.54 -2.13 11.13
C VAL A 139 -13.01 -1.27 12.29
N ALA A 140 -13.97 -0.36 12.09
CA ALA A 140 -14.53 0.45 13.17
C ALA A 140 -15.20 -0.44 14.22
N ASP A 141 -15.97 -1.44 13.77
CA ASP A 141 -16.62 -2.42 14.66
C ASP A 141 -15.57 -3.26 15.44
N VAL A 142 -14.49 -3.67 14.77
CA VAL A 142 -13.36 -4.37 15.40
C VAL A 142 -12.66 -3.49 16.42
N ASP A 143 -12.33 -2.24 16.05
CA ASP A 143 -11.62 -1.30 16.92
C ASP A 143 -12.46 -0.97 18.17
N GLU A 144 -13.78 -0.83 18.03
CA GLU A 144 -14.74 -0.68 19.13
C GLU A 144 -14.76 -1.93 20.02
N SER A 145 -14.84 -3.13 19.43
CA SER A 145 -14.85 -4.39 20.18
C SER A 145 -13.57 -4.65 20.98
N ILE A 146 -12.43 -4.14 20.50
CA ILE A 146 -11.11 -4.33 21.11
C ILE A 146 -10.77 -3.19 22.08
N GLY A 147 -11.60 -2.12 22.16
CA GLY A 147 -11.30 -0.94 22.97
C GLY A 147 -10.03 -0.19 22.49
N ALA A 148 -9.64 -0.40 21.23
CA ALA A 148 -8.41 0.14 20.68
C ALA A 148 -8.61 1.59 20.24
N HIS A 149 -8.36 2.55 21.14
CA HIS A 149 -8.28 3.95 20.75
C HIS A 149 -6.95 4.24 20.03
N PHE A 150 -6.99 4.44 18.72
CA PHE A 150 -5.83 4.92 17.98
C PHE A 150 -5.43 6.32 18.49
N SER A 151 -4.24 6.43 19.08
CA SER A 151 -3.71 7.71 19.56
C SER A 151 -3.59 8.71 18.41
N ARG A 152 -4.17 9.91 18.58
CA ARG A 152 -4.06 11.05 17.64
C ARG A 152 -2.60 11.35 17.25
N SER A 153 -1.65 11.11 18.17
CA SER A 153 -0.21 11.30 17.91
C SER A 153 0.31 10.33 16.83
N ARG A 154 -0.11 9.07 16.87
CA ARG A 154 0.26 8.04 15.89
C ARG A 154 -0.33 8.37 14.52
N GLU A 155 -1.58 8.82 14.46
CA GLU A 155 -2.20 9.25 13.20
C GLU A 155 -1.48 10.43 12.57
N ARG A 156 -1.16 11.47 13.35
CA ARG A 156 -0.39 12.63 12.88
C ARG A 156 0.99 12.23 12.36
N ARG A 157 1.66 11.29 13.04
CA ARG A 157 2.97 10.79 12.59
C ARG A 157 2.86 10.07 11.25
N VAL A 158 1.84 9.23 11.05
CA VAL A 158 1.64 8.52 9.77
C VAL A 158 1.30 9.50 8.64
N SER A 159 0.41 10.47 8.88
CA SER A 159 0.13 11.54 7.91
C SER A 159 1.37 12.36 7.56
N GLY A 160 2.20 12.68 8.56
CA GLY A 160 3.45 13.39 8.36
C GLY A 160 4.44 12.62 7.49
N VAL A 161 4.58 11.31 7.70
CA VAL A 161 5.43 10.44 6.85
C VAL A 161 4.90 10.39 5.42
N MET A 162 3.59 10.23 5.21
CA MET A 162 2.99 10.25 3.87
C MET A 162 3.24 11.57 3.15
N LEU A 163 3.04 12.69 3.84
CA LEU A 163 3.30 14.01 3.30
C LEU A 163 4.78 14.17 2.94
N ALA A 164 5.70 13.72 3.79
CA ALA A 164 7.13 13.74 3.50
C ALA A 164 7.48 12.93 2.25
N ILE A 165 6.89 11.74 2.06
CA ILE A 165 7.09 10.93 0.85
C ILE A 165 6.58 11.67 -0.40
N LEU A 166 5.38 12.25 -0.33
CA LEU A 166 4.81 13.01 -1.44
C LEU A 166 5.64 14.26 -1.78
N VAL A 167 6.12 14.99 -0.78
CA VAL A 167 7.00 16.15 -0.97
C VAL A 167 8.32 15.73 -1.60
N PHE A 168 8.97 14.69 -1.08
CA PHE A 168 10.20 14.14 -1.66
C PHE A 168 10.00 13.73 -3.12
N PHE A 169 8.92 12.99 -3.42
CA PHE A 169 8.60 12.57 -4.78
C PHE A 169 8.32 13.78 -5.70
N THR A 170 7.63 14.80 -5.20
CA THR A 170 7.36 16.03 -5.94
C THR A 170 8.65 16.76 -6.30
N LEU A 171 9.59 16.87 -5.36
CA LEU A 171 10.90 17.49 -5.60
C LEU A 171 11.72 16.69 -6.62
N LEU A 172 11.71 15.36 -6.53
CA LEU A 172 12.41 14.49 -7.49
C LEU A 172 11.84 14.61 -8.90
N VAL A 173 10.51 14.57 -9.04
CA VAL A 173 9.83 14.77 -10.34
C VAL A 173 10.07 16.17 -10.89
N ALA A 174 10.05 17.20 -10.04
CA ALA A 174 10.32 18.57 -10.46
C ALA A 174 11.76 18.73 -10.97
N ASP A 175 12.75 18.14 -10.29
CA ASP A 175 14.16 18.15 -10.74
C ASP A 175 14.32 17.41 -12.07
N ASP A 176 13.72 16.22 -12.21
CA ASP A 176 13.73 15.44 -13.47
C ASP A 176 13.10 16.22 -14.63
N PHE A 177 11.93 16.82 -14.40
CA PHE A 177 11.23 17.63 -15.39
C PHE A 177 12.05 18.86 -15.79
N CYS A 178 12.63 19.58 -14.82
CA CYS A 178 13.46 20.74 -15.09
C CYS A 178 14.72 20.36 -15.88
N PHE A 179 15.35 19.25 -15.54
CA PHE A 179 16.53 18.74 -16.22
C PHE A 179 16.26 18.49 -17.72
N TYR A 180 15.18 17.77 -18.05
CA TYR A 180 14.81 17.50 -19.44
C TYR A 180 14.32 18.77 -20.18
N ALA A 181 13.60 19.66 -19.51
CA ALA A 181 13.19 20.95 -20.09
C ALA A 181 14.39 21.85 -20.42
N LEU A 182 15.41 21.89 -19.54
CA LEU A 182 16.65 22.63 -19.78
C LEU A 182 17.49 22.03 -20.91
N GLN A 183 17.52 20.70 -21.04
CA GLN A 183 18.14 20.05 -22.20
C GLN A 183 17.40 20.37 -23.49
N ALA A 184 16.07 20.33 -23.49
CA ALA A 184 15.24 20.68 -24.64
C ALA A 184 15.40 22.15 -25.06
N LYS A 185 15.67 23.05 -24.10
CA LYS A 185 15.97 24.46 -24.38
C LYS A 185 17.21 24.64 -25.26
N LYS A 186 18.21 23.75 -25.17
CA LYS A 186 19.41 23.80 -26.03
C LYS A 186 19.10 23.51 -27.50
N ILE A 187 17.97 22.86 -27.78
CA ILE A 187 17.49 22.48 -29.11
C ILE A 187 16.23 23.31 -29.48
N ASP A 188 15.91 24.34 -28.69
CA ASP A 188 14.73 25.21 -28.84
C ASP A 188 13.36 24.49 -28.85
N ARG A 189 13.28 23.26 -28.29
CA ARG A 189 12.05 22.43 -28.23
C ARG A 189 11.41 22.38 -26.83
N HIS A 190 11.76 23.29 -25.95
CA HIS A 190 11.35 23.26 -24.53
C HIS A 190 9.82 23.21 -24.33
N TRP A 191 9.04 24.03 -25.04
CA TRP A 191 7.58 24.02 -24.93
C TRP A 191 6.94 22.73 -25.45
N GLU A 192 7.55 22.09 -26.45
CA GLU A 192 7.06 20.82 -26.98
C GLU A 192 7.28 19.70 -25.96
N VAL A 193 8.47 19.64 -25.36
CA VAL A 193 8.79 18.66 -24.30
C VAL A 193 7.88 18.85 -23.09
N VAL A 194 7.66 20.09 -22.66
CA VAL A 194 6.72 20.41 -21.57
C VAL A 194 5.32 19.88 -21.90
N ARG A 195 4.80 20.18 -23.09
CA ARG A 195 3.47 19.73 -23.53
C ARG A 195 3.38 18.20 -23.66
N ASN A 196 4.42 17.55 -24.19
CA ASN A 196 4.41 16.13 -24.49
C ASN A 196 4.55 15.26 -23.22
N TYR A 197 5.27 15.74 -22.20
CA TYR A 197 5.55 14.96 -20.98
C TYR A 197 4.74 15.40 -19.74
N CYS A 198 4.06 16.55 -19.73
CA CYS A 198 3.31 16.98 -18.54
C CYS A 198 2.27 15.94 -18.09
N GLY A 199 1.55 15.32 -19.03
CA GLY A 199 0.59 14.26 -18.74
C GLY A 199 1.25 13.04 -18.10
N PHE A 200 2.42 12.64 -18.60
CA PHE A 200 3.19 11.51 -18.06
C PHE A 200 3.59 11.73 -16.60
N TYR A 201 4.13 12.91 -16.26
CA TYR A 201 4.49 13.22 -14.87
C TYR A 201 3.26 13.31 -13.95
N LEU A 202 2.11 13.80 -14.44
CA LEU A 202 0.87 13.79 -13.67
C LEU A 202 0.35 12.36 -13.42
N LEU A 203 0.47 11.45 -14.39
CA LEU A 203 0.12 10.04 -14.20
C LEU A 203 1.01 9.36 -13.16
N TRP A 204 2.29 9.75 -13.06
CA TRP A 204 3.18 9.27 -12.01
C TRP A 204 2.70 9.60 -10.59
N PHE A 205 2.08 10.77 -10.38
CA PHE A 205 1.44 11.07 -9.10
C PHE A 205 0.25 10.15 -8.81
N VAL A 206 -0.53 9.79 -9.83
CA VAL A 206 -1.61 8.79 -9.67
C VAL A 206 -1.02 7.46 -9.19
N VAL A 207 0.07 6.99 -9.82
CA VAL A 207 0.73 5.74 -9.45
C VAL A 207 1.26 5.76 -8.00
N ILE A 208 1.97 6.82 -7.59
CA ILE A 208 2.50 6.92 -6.22
C ILE A 208 1.39 7.03 -5.18
N VAL A 209 0.34 7.81 -5.45
CA VAL A 209 -0.78 7.94 -4.50
C VAL A 209 -1.52 6.62 -4.35
N LEU A 210 -1.65 5.84 -5.42
CA LEU A 210 -2.21 4.48 -5.37
C LEU A 210 -1.35 3.55 -4.49
N GLU A 211 -0.03 3.56 -4.66
CA GLU A 211 0.89 2.75 -3.83
C GLU A 211 0.77 3.10 -2.35
N LEU A 212 0.76 4.40 -2.03
CA LEU A 212 0.58 4.88 -0.66
C LEU A 212 -0.79 4.48 -0.09
N GLN A 213 -1.86 4.57 -0.91
CA GLN A 213 -3.21 4.16 -0.52
C GLN A 213 -3.25 2.67 -0.15
N PHE A 214 -2.65 1.83 -1.00
CA PHE A 214 -2.55 0.40 -0.74
C PHE A 214 -1.72 0.10 0.52
N ALA A 215 -0.50 0.62 0.60
CA ALA A 215 0.42 0.38 1.71
C ALA A 215 -0.20 0.77 3.05
N PHE A 216 -0.89 1.91 3.09
CA PHE A 216 -1.58 2.35 4.29
C PHE A 216 -2.76 1.46 4.67
N THR A 217 -3.56 1.05 3.69
CA THR A 217 -4.67 0.12 3.93
C THR A 217 -4.15 -1.22 4.48
N ALA A 218 -3.07 -1.75 3.91
CA ALA A 218 -2.42 -2.97 4.40
C ALA A 218 -1.82 -2.81 5.81
N LEU A 219 -1.18 -1.68 6.11
CA LEU A 219 -0.71 -1.36 7.48
C LEU A 219 -1.86 -1.23 8.48
N SER A 220 -3.00 -0.71 8.02
CA SER A 220 -4.23 -0.67 8.82
C SER A 220 -4.73 -2.07 9.15
N VAL A 221 -4.78 -2.98 8.17
CA VAL A 221 -5.14 -4.40 8.40
C VAL A 221 -4.19 -5.04 9.41
N ARG A 222 -2.87 -4.90 9.20
CA ARG A 222 -1.84 -5.39 10.12
C ARG A 222 -2.07 -4.94 11.57
N ALA A 223 -2.40 -3.67 11.78
CA ALA A 223 -2.59 -3.14 13.13
C ALA A 223 -3.70 -3.87 13.90
N ARG A 224 -4.76 -4.33 13.20
CA ARG A 224 -5.88 -5.04 13.80
C ARG A 224 -5.56 -6.50 14.04
N PHE A 225 -4.86 -7.16 13.11
CA PHE A 225 -4.29 -8.49 13.36
C PHE A 225 -3.36 -8.51 14.57
N ARG A 226 -2.54 -7.46 14.74
CA ARG A 226 -1.69 -7.32 15.91
C ARG A 226 -2.51 -7.15 17.20
N ALA A 227 -3.54 -6.30 17.19
CA ALA A 227 -4.41 -6.11 18.34
C ALA A 227 -5.16 -7.40 18.72
N LEU A 228 -5.65 -8.15 17.73
CA LEU A 228 -6.22 -9.48 17.89
C LEU A 228 -5.21 -10.44 18.56
N ASN A 229 -3.97 -10.48 18.08
CA ASN A 229 -2.91 -11.32 18.63
C ASN A 229 -2.56 -10.94 20.07
N ASP A 230 -2.54 -9.65 20.39
CA ASP A 230 -2.24 -9.17 21.73
C ASP A 230 -3.38 -9.54 22.71
N ALA A 231 -4.65 -9.43 22.29
CA ALA A 231 -5.80 -9.90 23.07
C ALA A 231 -5.82 -11.43 23.25
N LEU A 232 -5.46 -12.18 22.20
CA LEU A 232 -5.35 -13.64 22.26
C LEU A 232 -4.23 -14.08 23.19
N ALA A 233 -3.08 -13.37 23.19
CA ALA A 233 -1.98 -13.63 24.11
C ALA A 233 -2.38 -13.37 25.57
N LEU A 234 -3.09 -12.28 25.86
CA LEU A 234 -3.64 -12.00 27.19
C LEU A 234 -4.61 -13.09 27.67
N THR A 235 -5.46 -13.58 26.77
CA THR A 235 -6.38 -14.70 27.06
C THR A 235 -5.60 -15.98 27.35
N ALA A 236 -4.50 -16.22 26.61
CA ALA A 236 -3.63 -17.37 26.84
C ALA A 236 -2.89 -17.30 28.18
N ASP A 237 -2.41 -16.13 28.58
CA ASP A 237 -1.72 -15.95 29.86
C ASP A 237 -2.66 -16.18 31.05
N HIS A 238 -3.90 -15.67 31.00
CA HIS A 238 -4.91 -15.93 32.02
C HIS A 238 -5.23 -17.42 32.18
N LEU A 239 -5.39 -18.15 31.06
CA LEU A 239 -5.67 -19.59 31.09
C LEU A 239 -4.47 -20.42 31.58
N CYS A 240 -3.24 -19.97 31.29
CA CYS A 240 -2.04 -20.71 31.67
C CYS A 240 -1.57 -20.43 33.10
N ARG A 241 -1.90 -19.27 33.69
CA ARG A 241 -1.44 -18.80 35.01
C ARG A 241 -2.55 -18.12 35.84
N PRO A 242 -3.51 -18.89 36.38
CA PRO A 242 -4.63 -18.33 37.15
C PRO A 242 -4.23 -17.66 38.48
N GLU A 243 -3.07 -18.01 39.08
CA GLU A 243 -2.68 -17.58 40.44
C GLU A 243 -2.16 -16.13 40.54
N ARG A 244 -1.96 -15.41 39.41
CA ARG A 244 -1.45 -14.03 39.40
C ARG A 244 -2.54 -12.93 39.37
N GLY A 245 -3.81 -13.33 39.49
CA GLY A 245 -5.01 -12.49 39.27
C GLY A 245 -5.30 -11.36 40.27
N GLY A 246 -4.28 -10.84 40.98
CA GLY A 246 -4.44 -9.78 41.98
C GLY A 246 -4.01 -8.37 41.55
N GLY A 247 -3.41 -8.15 40.37
CA GLY A 247 -2.77 -6.85 40.14
C GLY A 247 -2.49 -6.34 38.73
N CYS A 248 -2.87 -7.01 37.63
CA CYS A 248 -2.69 -6.39 36.31
C CYS A 248 -3.65 -6.99 35.27
N GLY A 249 -4.62 -6.19 34.82
CA GLY A 249 -5.47 -6.47 33.65
C GLY A 249 -6.47 -7.61 33.79
N GLN A 250 -7.60 -7.41 34.49
CA GLN A 250 -8.71 -8.37 34.47
C GLN A 250 -9.35 -8.44 33.07
N LEU A 251 -9.49 -9.64 32.52
CA LEU A 251 -10.37 -9.89 31.38
C LEU A 251 -11.82 -9.62 31.84
N ALA A 252 -12.49 -8.62 31.27
CA ALA A 252 -13.86 -8.25 31.66
C ALA A 252 -14.91 -9.34 31.30
N VAL A 253 -14.52 -10.34 30.50
CA VAL A 253 -15.39 -11.35 29.89
C VAL A 253 -14.78 -12.75 30.11
N PRO A 254 -15.59 -13.82 30.29
CA PRO A 254 -15.07 -15.19 30.39
C PRO A 254 -14.20 -15.58 29.18
N ALA A 255 -13.10 -16.29 29.43
CA ALA A 255 -12.13 -16.66 28.39
C ALA A 255 -12.73 -17.41 27.18
N GLY A 256 -13.79 -18.22 27.40
CA GLY A 256 -14.49 -18.93 26.33
C GLY A 256 -15.26 -18.02 25.39
N GLU A 257 -15.90 -16.98 25.93
CA GLU A 257 -16.61 -15.98 25.15
C GLU A 257 -15.63 -15.04 24.45
N ALA A 258 -14.53 -14.66 25.12
CA ALA A 258 -13.44 -13.91 24.50
C ALA A 258 -12.87 -14.63 23.27
N LEU A 259 -12.61 -15.94 23.36
CA LEU A 259 -12.10 -16.73 22.23
C LEU A 259 -13.07 -16.81 21.05
N GLU A 260 -14.37 -16.92 21.33
CA GLU A 260 -15.41 -16.95 20.30
C GLU A 260 -15.49 -15.61 19.56
N ARG A 261 -15.46 -14.50 20.30
CA ARG A 261 -15.39 -13.15 19.73
C ARG A 261 -14.13 -12.95 18.89
N LEU A 262 -12.96 -13.38 19.38
CA LEU A 262 -11.70 -13.29 18.64
C LEU A 262 -11.71 -14.13 17.35
N ALA A 263 -12.34 -15.31 17.36
CA ALA A 263 -12.49 -16.14 16.15
C ALA A 263 -13.38 -15.48 15.10
N VAL A 264 -14.50 -14.87 15.52
CA VAL A 264 -15.39 -14.10 14.64
C VAL A 264 -14.67 -12.89 14.06
N LEU A 265 -13.97 -12.11 14.90
CA LEU A 265 -13.18 -10.95 14.46
C LEU A 265 -12.10 -11.36 13.45
N GLN A 266 -11.44 -12.49 13.68
CA GLN A 266 -10.48 -13.01 12.73
C GLN A 266 -11.12 -13.37 11.38
N GLY A 267 -12.28 -14.03 11.40
CA GLY A 267 -13.01 -14.35 10.17
C GLY A 267 -13.36 -13.10 9.38
N ALA A 268 -13.83 -12.05 10.06
CA ALA A 268 -14.16 -10.77 9.45
C ALA A 268 -12.92 -10.07 8.87
N LEU A 269 -11.80 -10.05 9.59
CA LEU A 269 -10.53 -9.48 9.12
C LEU A 269 -9.97 -10.22 7.90
N CYS A 270 -10.03 -11.56 7.89
CA CYS A 270 -9.63 -12.37 6.74
C CYS A 270 -10.52 -12.09 5.53
N GLU A 271 -11.84 -12.11 5.68
CA GLU A 271 -12.77 -11.80 4.58
C GLU A 271 -12.50 -10.41 3.99
N ALA A 272 -12.31 -9.42 4.86
CA ALA A 272 -12.07 -8.06 4.41
C ALA A 272 -10.68 -7.91 3.74
N LEU A 273 -9.67 -8.64 4.20
CA LEU A 273 -8.37 -8.75 3.52
C LEU A 273 -8.48 -9.35 2.12
N HIS A 274 -9.24 -10.45 1.95
CA HIS A 274 -9.42 -11.08 0.63
C HIS A 274 -10.18 -10.15 -0.34
N ARG A 275 -11.17 -9.40 0.14
CA ARG A 275 -11.85 -8.38 -0.67
C ARG A 275 -10.91 -7.26 -1.09
N LEU A 276 -10.02 -6.82 -0.20
CA LEU A 276 -8.99 -5.83 -0.52
C LEU A 276 -8.01 -6.37 -1.55
N ASP A 277 -7.54 -7.60 -1.39
CA ASP A 277 -6.62 -8.25 -2.34
C ASP A 277 -7.24 -8.36 -3.75
N ALA A 278 -8.52 -8.76 -3.83
CA ALA A 278 -9.27 -8.78 -5.09
C ALA A 278 -9.41 -7.38 -5.70
N ALA A 279 -9.76 -6.36 -4.90
CA ALA A 279 -9.95 -4.98 -5.36
C ALA A 279 -8.66 -4.33 -5.88
N TYR A 280 -7.52 -4.66 -5.28
CA TYR A 280 -6.20 -4.16 -5.67
C TYR A 280 -5.47 -5.09 -6.64
N GLY A 281 -6.04 -6.25 -6.99
CA GLY A 281 -5.37 -7.30 -7.77
C GLY A 281 -4.74 -6.79 -9.08
N LEU A 282 -5.56 -6.28 -10.00
CA LEU A 282 -5.07 -5.78 -11.29
C LEU A 282 -4.12 -4.58 -11.15
N PRO A 283 -4.44 -3.52 -10.37
CA PRO A 283 -3.51 -2.41 -10.16
C PRO A 283 -2.17 -2.85 -9.56
N LEU A 284 -2.15 -3.77 -8.59
CA LEU A 284 -0.90 -4.29 -8.00
C LEU A 284 -0.08 -5.11 -8.98
N ALA A 285 -0.72 -5.94 -9.81
CA ALA A 285 -0.02 -6.70 -10.84
C ALA A 285 0.70 -5.75 -11.82
N LEU A 286 0.02 -4.70 -12.29
CA LEU A 286 0.60 -3.68 -13.16
C LEU A 286 1.71 -2.88 -12.45
N LEU A 287 1.53 -2.54 -11.16
CA LEU A 287 2.57 -1.90 -10.34
C LEU A 287 3.82 -2.76 -10.20
N LEU A 288 3.68 -4.07 -10.00
CA LEU A 288 4.81 -4.99 -9.90
C LEU A 288 5.56 -5.10 -11.23
N ILE A 289 4.84 -5.24 -12.36
CA ILE A 289 5.44 -5.26 -13.70
C ILE A 289 6.17 -3.95 -13.97
N SER A 290 5.54 -2.80 -13.68
CA SER A 290 6.15 -1.48 -13.78
C SER A 290 7.42 -1.40 -12.95
N THR A 291 7.38 -1.83 -11.69
CA THR A 291 8.52 -1.73 -10.78
C THR A 291 9.68 -2.63 -11.22
N LEU A 292 9.40 -3.84 -11.71
CA LEU A 292 10.42 -4.75 -12.26
C LEU A 292 11.12 -4.11 -13.47
N MET A 293 10.35 -3.54 -14.41
CA MET A 293 10.89 -2.87 -15.58
C MET A 293 11.81 -1.71 -15.16
N HIS A 294 11.37 -0.86 -14.23
CA HIS A 294 12.16 0.26 -13.72
C HIS A 294 13.43 -0.16 -12.98
N LEU A 295 13.35 -1.24 -12.18
CA LEU A 295 14.51 -1.80 -11.49
C LEU A 295 15.55 -2.38 -12.44
N ILE A 296 15.23 -2.64 -13.71
CA ILE A 296 16.20 -3.04 -14.74
C ILE A 296 16.70 -1.81 -15.50
N VAL A 297 15.77 -0.99 -16.00
CA VAL A 297 16.05 0.13 -16.91
C VAL A 297 16.89 1.22 -16.26
N THR A 298 16.47 1.71 -15.09
CA THR A 298 17.11 2.84 -14.42
C THR A 298 18.56 2.54 -14.03
N PRO A 299 18.88 1.39 -13.38
CA PRO A 299 20.27 1.06 -13.09
C PRO A 299 21.09 0.71 -14.34
N TYR A 300 20.48 0.19 -15.41
CA TYR A 300 21.18 0.00 -16.68
C TYR A 300 21.71 1.33 -17.23
N PHE A 301 20.85 2.36 -17.34
CA PHE A 301 21.28 3.68 -17.81
C PHE A 301 22.27 4.36 -16.85
N PHE A 302 22.10 4.18 -15.54
CA PHE A 302 23.04 4.65 -14.53
C PHE A 302 24.44 4.03 -14.71
N ILE A 303 24.53 2.70 -14.85
CA ILE A 303 25.79 1.99 -15.04
C ILE A 303 26.45 2.37 -16.37
N MET A 304 25.66 2.46 -17.45
CA MET A 304 26.19 2.86 -18.75
C MET A 304 26.75 4.27 -18.75
N GLU A 305 26.09 5.21 -18.08
CA GLU A 305 26.61 6.56 -17.93
C GLU A 305 27.94 6.57 -17.14
N ILE A 306 28.03 5.80 -16.05
CA ILE A 306 29.27 5.67 -15.27
C ILE A 306 30.42 5.13 -16.12
N ILE A 307 30.15 4.15 -16.98
CA ILE A 307 31.16 3.52 -17.84
C ILE A 307 31.61 4.48 -18.95
N VAL A 308 30.68 5.20 -19.58
CA VAL A 308 30.95 6.03 -20.76
C VAL A 308 31.46 7.42 -20.40
N SER A 309 30.84 8.10 -19.42
CA SER A 309 31.20 9.48 -19.07
C SER A 309 30.75 9.90 -17.68
N VAL A 310 31.71 10.17 -16.78
CA VAL A 310 31.44 10.70 -15.41
C VAL A 310 31.20 12.22 -15.40
N HIS A 311 31.23 12.88 -16.55
CA HIS A 311 31.15 14.34 -16.64
C HIS A 311 29.75 14.91 -16.32
N ARG A 312 28.67 14.09 -16.39
CA ARG A 312 27.28 14.51 -16.13
C ARG A 312 26.83 14.18 -14.70
N ILE A 313 27.48 14.77 -13.70
CA ILE A 313 27.26 14.48 -12.27
C ILE A 313 25.78 14.65 -11.86
N HIS A 314 25.09 15.72 -12.31
CA HIS A 314 23.68 15.93 -11.97
C HIS A 314 22.78 14.79 -12.47
N PHE A 315 23.00 14.30 -13.69
CA PHE A 315 22.27 13.15 -14.23
C PHE A 315 22.54 11.87 -13.43
N LEU A 316 23.80 11.64 -13.01
CA LEU A 316 24.15 10.49 -12.18
C LEU A 316 23.44 10.52 -10.82
N VAL A 317 23.39 11.68 -10.15
CA VAL A 317 22.67 11.85 -8.89
C VAL A 317 21.16 11.61 -9.08
N LEU A 318 20.59 12.18 -10.14
CA LEU A 318 19.18 12.00 -10.48
C LEU A 318 18.83 10.52 -10.72
N GLN A 319 19.64 9.80 -11.50
CA GLN A 319 19.46 8.36 -11.75
C GLN A 319 19.61 7.52 -10.47
N PHE A 320 20.56 7.86 -9.61
CA PHE A 320 20.72 7.19 -8.31
C PHE A 320 19.47 7.38 -7.42
N LEU A 321 18.94 8.60 -7.35
CA LEU A 321 17.72 8.90 -6.58
C LEU A 321 16.50 8.17 -7.15
N TRP A 322 16.37 8.06 -8.47
CA TRP A 322 15.34 7.24 -9.11
C TRP A 322 15.50 5.75 -8.78
N CYS A 323 16.71 5.20 -8.88
CA CYS A 323 17.00 3.82 -8.46
C CYS A 323 16.57 3.56 -7.01
N ALA A 324 16.97 4.43 -6.08
CA ALA A 324 16.59 4.34 -4.68
C ALA A 324 15.06 4.42 -4.50
N THR A 325 14.39 5.28 -5.27
CA THR A 325 12.93 5.41 -5.27
C THR A 325 12.26 4.12 -5.76
N HIS A 326 12.73 3.51 -6.85
CA HIS A 326 12.18 2.23 -7.34
C HIS A 326 12.36 1.08 -6.34
N VAL A 327 13.49 1.04 -5.63
CA VAL A 327 13.70 0.10 -4.51
C VAL A 327 12.72 0.39 -3.37
N LEU A 328 12.53 1.65 -3.00
CA LEU A 328 11.58 2.02 -1.95
C LEU A 328 10.14 1.64 -2.35
N ARG A 329 9.75 1.79 -3.62
CA ARG A 329 8.42 1.43 -4.13
C ARG A 329 8.10 -0.04 -3.88
N ILE A 330 9.00 -0.97 -4.25
CA ILE A 330 8.77 -2.40 -3.99
C ILE A 330 8.67 -2.70 -2.48
N LEU A 331 9.47 -2.02 -1.64
CA LEU A 331 9.41 -2.20 -0.19
C LEU A 331 8.11 -1.67 0.42
N VAL A 332 7.63 -0.50 -0.03
CA VAL A 332 6.36 0.10 0.41
C VAL A 332 5.17 -0.80 0.09
N VAL A 333 5.21 -1.52 -1.04
CA VAL A 333 4.17 -2.49 -1.41
C VAL A 333 4.30 -3.79 -0.62
N VAL A 334 5.51 -4.34 -0.49
CA VAL A 334 5.71 -5.71 0.05
C VAL A 334 5.78 -5.76 1.58
N GLU A 335 6.42 -4.81 2.25
CA GLU A 335 6.63 -4.88 3.71
C GLU A 335 5.31 -4.88 4.50
N PRO A 336 4.31 -4.01 4.23
CA PRO A 336 3.02 -4.07 4.91
C PRO A 336 2.32 -5.43 4.77
N CYS A 337 2.37 -6.01 3.58
CA CYS A 337 1.80 -7.33 3.29
C CYS A 337 2.54 -8.42 4.06
N HIS A 338 3.87 -8.42 4.02
CA HIS A 338 4.70 -9.38 4.74
C HIS A 338 4.42 -9.32 6.24
N TYR A 339 4.38 -8.13 6.82
CA TYR A 339 4.07 -7.98 8.23
C TYR A 339 2.67 -8.47 8.59
N THR A 340 1.67 -8.24 7.73
CA THR A 340 0.31 -8.77 7.94
C THR A 340 0.31 -10.30 7.93
N ILE A 341 1.01 -10.92 6.98
CA ILE A 341 1.17 -12.38 6.90
C ILE A 341 1.86 -12.91 8.18
N THR A 342 2.88 -12.22 8.69
CA THR A 342 3.54 -12.63 9.95
C THR A 342 2.63 -12.53 11.16
N GLU A 343 1.76 -11.51 11.24
CA GLU A 343 0.77 -11.44 12.32
C GLU A 343 -0.28 -12.56 12.18
N GLY A 344 -0.72 -12.90 10.97
CA GLY A 344 -1.60 -14.05 10.75
C GLY A 344 -0.98 -15.39 11.20
N ARG A 345 0.32 -15.58 10.96
CA ARG A 345 1.07 -16.74 11.46
C ARG A 345 1.14 -16.75 12.99
N ARG A 346 1.39 -15.60 13.60
CA ARG A 346 1.38 -15.43 15.07
C ARG A 346 0.03 -15.80 15.67
N THR A 347 -1.09 -15.50 15.00
CA THR A 347 -2.43 -15.94 15.43
C THR A 347 -2.51 -17.46 15.50
N ALA A 348 -2.06 -18.17 14.46
CA ALA A 348 -2.04 -19.63 14.42
C ALA A 348 -1.15 -20.25 15.50
N GLU A 349 0.04 -19.68 15.74
CA GLU A 349 0.93 -20.14 16.81
C GLU A 349 0.30 -19.99 18.21
N LEU A 350 -0.39 -18.87 18.47
CA LEU A 350 -1.07 -18.62 19.74
C LEU A 350 -2.24 -19.60 19.96
N VAL A 351 -3.08 -19.83 18.94
CA VAL A 351 -4.17 -20.82 19.01
C VAL A 351 -3.63 -22.23 19.22
N CYS A 352 -2.56 -22.61 18.53
CA CYS A 352 -1.90 -23.90 18.73
C CYS A 352 -1.36 -24.06 20.16
N ARG A 353 -0.78 -23.01 20.74
CA ARG A 353 -0.34 -23.03 22.15
C ARG A 353 -1.50 -23.21 23.12
N LEU A 354 -2.60 -22.51 22.90
CA LEU A 354 -3.83 -22.62 23.68
C LEU A 354 -4.43 -24.03 23.60
N LEU A 355 -4.48 -24.62 22.40
CA LEU A 355 -4.94 -26.00 22.19
C LEU A 355 -4.13 -27.01 23.00
N ARG A 356 -2.80 -26.88 22.99
CA ARG A 356 -1.92 -27.77 23.78
C ARG A 356 -2.11 -27.59 25.29
N ALA A 357 -2.36 -26.36 25.75
CA ALA A 357 -2.64 -26.09 27.16
C ALA A 357 -4.00 -26.67 27.59
N ALA A 358 -5.01 -26.57 26.73
CA ALA A 358 -6.35 -27.11 26.97
C ALA A 358 -6.36 -28.64 27.00
N SER A 359 -5.62 -29.30 26.09
CA SER A 359 -5.50 -30.77 26.06
C SER A 359 -4.73 -31.34 27.26
N SER A 360 -3.87 -30.55 27.90
CA SER A 360 -3.12 -30.94 29.11
C SER A 360 -3.95 -30.86 30.41
N GLY A 361 -5.28 -30.69 30.31
CA GLY A 361 -6.20 -30.71 31.47
C GLY A 361 -6.51 -29.34 32.09
N ARG A 362 -5.86 -28.24 31.65
CA ARG A 362 -6.06 -26.88 32.20
C ARG A 362 -7.22 -26.09 31.55
N GLY A 363 -8.02 -26.71 30.69
CA GLY A 363 -9.11 -26.03 30.00
C GLY A 363 -9.99 -26.95 29.16
N SER A 364 -10.37 -28.13 29.68
CA SER A 364 -11.09 -29.16 28.91
C SER A 364 -12.39 -28.65 28.26
N MET A 365 -13.06 -27.66 28.87
CA MET A 365 -14.29 -27.05 28.36
C MET A 365 -14.07 -26.17 27.12
N LEU A 366 -12.84 -25.69 26.89
CA LEU A 366 -12.49 -24.80 25.76
C LEU A 366 -11.94 -25.53 24.53
N GLY A 367 -11.61 -26.82 24.65
CA GLY A 367 -10.96 -27.60 23.59
C GLY A 367 -11.75 -27.60 22.27
N GLY A 368 -13.08 -27.76 22.32
CA GLY A 368 -13.93 -27.75 21.12
C GLY A 368 -13.96 -26.40 20.39
N ARG A 369 -13.98 -25.28 21.13
CA ARG A 369 -13.95 -23.93 20.56
C ARG A 369 -12.60 -23.62 19.91
N LEU A 370 -11.52 -24.04 20.56
CA LEU A 370 -10.17 -23.88 20.04
C LEU A 370 -9.92 -24.77 18.82
N ASP A 371 -10.51 -25.96 18.74
CA ASP A 371 -10.42 -26.83 17.55
C ASP A 371 -11.11 -26.18 16.34
N LEU A 372 -12.32 -25.63 16.55
CA LEU A 372 -13.02 -24.85 15.52
C LEU A 372 -12.18 -23.65 15.06
N PHE A 373 -11.61 -22.89 15.99
CA PHE A 373 -10.78 -21.74 15.64
C PHE A 373 -9.51 -22.18 14.87
N SER A 374 -8.87 -23.27 15.26
CA SER A 374 -7.71 -23.82 14.54
C SER A 374 -8.08 -24.25 13.11
N ARG A 375 -9.24 -24.88 12.92
CA ARG A 375 -9.74 -25.24 11.57
C ARG A 375 -9.99 -24.00 10.73
N GLN A 376 -10.59 -22.96 11.31
CA GLN A 376 -10.81 -21.69 10.62
C GLN A 376 -9.49 -21.07 10.15
N LEU A 377 -8.46 -21.03 11.00
CA LEU A 377 -7.14 -20.50 10.63
C LEU A 377 -6.46 -21.29 9.51
N SER A 378 -6.70 -22.61 9.45
CA SER A 378 -6.22 -23.47 8.37
C SER A 378 -6.92 -23.18 7.04
N LEU A 379 -8.23 -22.89 7.08
CA LEU A 379 -9.04 -22.62 5.89
C LEU A 379 -8.95 -21.16 5.41
N GLN A 380 -8.71 -20.21 6.30
CA GLN A 380 -8.66 -18.77 6.03
C GLN A 380 -7.25 -18.23 6.28
N SER A 381 -6.31 -18.63 5.43
CA SER A 381 -4.93 -18.16 5.52
C SER A 381 -4.81 -16.68 5.19
N VAL A 382 -4.08 -15.93 6.00
CA VAL A 382 -3.75 -14.53 5.74
C VAL A 382 -2.68 -14.46 4.65
N CYS A 383 -3.07 -14.06 3.43
CA CYS A 383 -2.14 -13.89 2.32
C CYS A 383 -2.58 -12.75 1.38
N TYR A 384 -1.59 -12.01 0.85
CA TYR A 384 -1.81 -11.08 -0.26
C TYR A 384 -1.25 -11.72 -1.52
N SER A 385 -2.13 -12.02 -2.48
CA SER A 385 -1.78 -12.72 -3.71
C SER A 385 -2.55 -12.11 -4.89
N PRO A 386 -2.20 -10.89 -5.31
CA PRO A 386 -2.94 -10.16 -6.34
C PRO A 386 -3.06 -10.99 -7.62
N MET A 387 -4.30 -11.21 -8.06
CA MET A 387 -4.66 -12.06 -9.20
C MET A 387 -4.14 -13.52 -9.13
N GLY A 388 -3.66 -13.97 -7.97
CA GLY A 388 -3.02 -15.27 -7.81
C GLY A 388 -1.62 -15.37 -8.42
N PHE A 389 -1.01 -14.28 -8.89
CA PHE A 389 0.29 -14.33 -9.58
C PHE A 389 1.47 -14.60 -8.64
N CYS A 390 1.52 -13.91 -7.50
CA CYS A 390 2.59 -14.05 -6.54
C CYS A 390 2.17 -13.60 -5.15
N THR A 391 2.71 -14.24 -4.12
CA THR A 391 2.49 -13.81 -2.74
C THR A 391 3.38 -12.61 -2.42
N LEU A 392 2.79 -11.51 -1.94
CA LEU A 392 3.51 -10.30 -1.54
C LEU A 392 4.23 -10.50 -0.20
N GLY A 393 5.41 -11.12 -0.24
CA GLY A 393 6.29 -11.30 0.91
C GLY A 393 7.76 -11.07 0.57
N ARG A 394 8.63 -10.99 1.60
CA ARG A 394 10.08 -10.82 1.41
C ARG A 394 10.75 -11.78 0.41
N PRO A 395 10.32 -13.05 0.26
CA PRO A 395 10.84 -13.92 -0.80
C PRO A 395 10.66 -13.36 -2.22
N LEU A 396 9.56 -12.63 -2.49
CA LEU A 396 9.33 -11.95 -3.76
C LEU A 396 10.39 -10.87 -4.02
N VAL A 397 10.73 -10.09 -3.00
CA VAL A 397 11.76 -9.04 -3.09
C VAL A 397 13.11 -9.66 -3.43
N ALA A 398 13.50 -10.74 -2.74
CA ALA A 398 14.74 -11.45 -3.03
C ALA A 398 14.77 -12.01 -4.46
N SER A 399 13.65 -12.58 -4.93
CA SER A 399 13.51 -13.06 -6.31
C SER A 399 13.66 -11.94 -7.34
N ILE A 400 13.00 -10.80 -7.13
CA ILE A 400 13.10 -9.62 -8.00
C ILE A 400 14.54 -9.11 -8.04
N PHE A 401 15.22 -8.94 -6.89
CA PHE A 401 16.60 -8.49 -6.88
C PHE A 401 17.56 -9.47 -7.58
N GLY A 402 17.34 -10.78 -7.41
CA GLY A 402 18.10 -11.81 -8.12
C GLY A 402 17.90 -11.75 -9.63
N ALA A 403 16.66 -11.61 -10.08
CA ALA A 403 16.33 -11.47 -11.50
C ALA A 403 16.92 -10.18 -12.09
N VAL A 404 16.72 -9.03 -11.43
CA VAL A 404 17.25 -7.72 -11.83
C VAL A 404 18.77 -7.77 -11.99
N THR A 405 19.48 -8.31 -10.99
CA THR A 405 20.94 -8.44 -11.02
C THR A 405 21.39 -9.31 -12.20
N THR A 406 20.72 -10.45 -12.41
CA THR A 406 21.03 -11.36 -13.53
C THR A 406 20.84 -10.69 -14.88
N TYR A 407 19.70 -10.01 -15.08
CA TYR A 407 19.42 -9.27 -16.32
C TYR A 407 20.41 -8.13 -16.55
N LEU A 408 20.77 -7.37 -15.52
CA LEU A 408 21.75 -6.29 -15.63
C LEU A 408 23.11 -6.82 -16.07
N VAL A 409 23.60 -7.92 -15.48
CA VAL A 409 24.85 -8.55 -15.88
C VAL A 409 24.79 -8.95 -17.35
N ILE A 410 23.70 -9.61 -17.78
CA ILE A 410 23.51 -10.02 -19.17
C ILE A 410 23.56 -8.82 -20.12
N LEU A 411 22.78 -7.77 -19.85
CA LEU A 411 22.72 -6.57 -20.68
C LEU A 411 24.09 -5.87 -20.80
N ILE A 412 24.83 -5.78 -19.70
CA ILE A 412 26.17 -5.16 -19.69
C ILE A 412 27.15 -5.98 -20.53
N GLN A 413 27.10 -7.31 -20.45
CA GLN A 413 27.99 -8.17 -21.22
C GLN A 413 27.71 -8.09 -22.73
N PHE A 414 26.44 -8.13 -23.14
CA PHE A 414 26.08 -7.99 -24.56
C PHE A 414 26.47 -6.62 -25.12
N GLN A 415 26.27 -5.54 -24.37
CA GLN A 415 26.68 -4.22 -24.84
C GLN A 415 28.20 -4.08 -25.01
N ARG A 416 29.00 -4.77 -24.18
CA ARG A 416 30.47 -4.80 -24.35
C ARG A 416 30.93 -5.67 -25.52
N TYR A 417 30.10 -6.60 -25.98
CA TYR A 417 30.41 -7.46 -27.13
C TYR A 417 30.13 -6.73 -28.45
N ASP A 418 29.10 -5.88 -28.48
CA ASP A 418 28.69 -5.11 -29.66
C ASP A 418 29.44 -3.77 -29.83
N ALA A 419 30.24 -3.36 -28.84
CA ALA A 419 31.08 -2.15 -28.85
C ALA A 419 32.54 -2.48 -29.13
#